data_AF-A0A972GUC9-F1
#
_entry.id   AF-A0A972GUC9-F1
#
_cell.length_a   1.000
_cell.length_b   1.000
_cell.length_c   1.000
_cell.angle_alpha   90.00
_cell.angle_beta   90.00
_cell.angle_gamma   90.00
#
_symmetry.space_group_name_H-M   'P 1'
#
loop_
_entity.id
_entity.type
_entity.pdbx_description
1 polymer ?
#
loop_
_entity_poly.entity_id
_entity_poly.type
_entity_poly.pdbx_seq_one_letter_code
_entity_poly.pdbx_strand_id
1 'polypeptide(L)'
;MNHYSIDDLLVRWQRENMTTEQAVGQILQILRTLEQRLRDQNQRLREQIDQLQMLEKPTSEPPPTPKKPTSTTSKRQRRSS
;
A
#
# COMPACT_ATOMS: atom_id res chain seq x y z
N MET A 1 -5.65 4.37 -28.67
CA MET A 1 -6.14 5.65 -29.23
C MET A 1 -5.08 6.71 -28.98
N ASN A 2 -4.63 7.39 -30.04
CA ASN A 2 -3.61 8.45 -30.01
C ASN A 2 -3.97 9.51 -28.96
N HIS A 3 -3.24 9.55 -27.86
CA HIS A 3 -3.28 10.69 -26.95
C HIS A 3 -2.40 11.76 -27.59
N TYR A 4 -3.02 12.81 -28.13
CA TYR A 4 -2.29 14.03 -28.43
C TYR A 4 -1.62 14.51 -27.14
N SER A 5 -0.35 14.93 -27.22
CA SER A 5 0.28 15.61 -26.09
C SER A 5 -0.53 16.87 -25.75
N ILE A 6 -0.43 17.36 -24.52
CA ILE A 6 -1.01 18.66 -24.14
C ILE A 6 -0.51 19.75 -25.11
N ASP A 7 0.75 19.65 -25.56
CA ASP A 7 1.35 20.56 -26.52
C ASP A 7 0.67 20.50 -27.89
N ASP A 8 0.35 19.30 -28.38
CA ASP A 8 -0.38 19.12 -29.64
C ASP A 8 -1.80 19.69 -29.54
N LEU A 9 -2.41 19.58 -28.35
CA LEU A 9 -3.73 20.13 -28.07
C LEU A 9 -3.71 21.66 -28.14
N LEU A 10 -2.71 22.29 -27.52
CA LEU A 10 -2.52 23.73 -27.51
C LEU A 10 -2.26 24.27 -28.91
N VAL A 11 -1.43 23.59 -29.70
CA VAL A 11 -1.16 23.98 -31.09
C VAL A 11 -2.42 23.91 -31.95
N ARG A 12 -3.27 22.90 -31.77
CA ARG A 12 -4.54 22.77 -32.50
C ARG A 12 -5.56 23.82 -32.05
N TRP A 13 -5.62 24.10 -30.76
CA TRP A 13 -6.45 25.15 -30.16
C TRP A 13 -6.10 26.53 -30.72
N GLN A 14 -4.81 26.89 -30.71
CA GLN A 14 -4.31 28.17 -31.21
C GLN A 14 -4.57 28.38 -32.71
N ARG A 15 -4.66 27.29 -33.48
CA ARG A 15 -4.95 27.32 -34.91
C ARG A 15 -6.45 27.26 -35.23
N GLU A 16 -7.31 27.44 -34.22
CA GLU A 16 -8.78 27.36 -34.34
C GLU A 16 -9.29 26.03 -34.93
N ASN A 17 -8.48 24.97 -34.86
CA ASN A 17 -8.80 23.65 -35.41
C ASN A 17 -9.57 22.76 -34.41
N MET A 18 -10.00 23.33 -33.29
CA MET A 18 -10.77 22.65 -32.24
C MET A 18 -11.78 23.62 -31.62
N THR A 19 -13.00 23.14 -31.39
CA THR A 19 -13.99 23.90 -30.61
C THR A 19 -13.68 23.83 -29.12
N THR A 20 -14.19 24.80 -28.34
CA THR A 20 -14.01 24.86 -26.89
C THR A 20 -14.40 23.56 -26.21
N GLU A 21 -15.52 22.97 -26.64
CA GLU A 21 -16.05 21.72 -26.13
C GLU A 21 -15.09 20.56 -26.42
N GLN A 22 -14.47 20.53 -27.60
CA GLN A 22 -13.49 19.50 -27.96
C GLN A 22 -12.22 19.63 -27.12
N ALA A 23 -11.72 20.84 -26.90
CA ALA A 23 -10.54 21.07 -26.07
C ALA A 23 -10.79 20.69 -24.61
N VAL A 24 -11.93 21.13 -24.05
CA VAL A 24 -12.35 20.75 -22.70
C VAL A 24 -12.50 19.23 -22.57
N GLY A 25 -13.14 18.58 -23.55
CA GLY A 25 -13.30 17.12 -23.55
C GLY A 25 -11.96 16.37 -23.52
N GLN A 26 -11.00 16.81 -24.32
CA GLN A 26 -9.66 16.22 -24.34
C GLN A 26 -8.89 16.45 -23.04
N ILE A 27 -8.96 17.66 -22.46
CA ILE A 27 -8.35 17.97 -21.16
C ILE A 27 -8.94 17.07 -20.07
N LEU A 28 -10.27 16.94 -20.01
CA LEU A 28 -10.93 16.08 -19.04
C LEU A 28 -10.52 14.61 -19.18
N GLN A 29 -10.34 14.14 -20.42
CA GLN A 29 -9.87 12.78 -20.68
C GLN A 29 -8.42 12.57 -20.22
N ILE A 30 -7.54 13.54 -20.46
CA ILE A 30 -6.16 13.51 -19.97
C ILE A 30 -6.14 13.50 -18.43
N LEU A 31 -6.91 14.37 -17.79
CA LEU A 31 -7.00 14.44 -16.33
C LEU A 31 -7.48 13.13 -15.72
N ARG A 32 -8.51 12.51 -16.29
CA ARG A 32 -9.02 11.20 -15.84
C ARG A 32 -7.96 10.10 -15.95
N THR A 33 -7.19 10.09 -17.05
CA THR A 33 -6.10 9.12 -17.24
C THR A 33 -4.99 9.34 -16.21
N LEU A 34 -4.61 10.59 -15.92
CA LEU A 34 -3.61 10.91 -14.91
C LEU A 34 -4.09 10.54 -13.50
N GLU A 35 -5.35 10.82 -13.18
CA GLU A 35 -5.96 10.43 -11.91
C GLU A 35 -5.89 8.90 -11.70
N GLN A 36 -6.26 8.13 -12.72
CA GLN A 36 -6.19 6.67 -12.64
C GLN A 36 -4.76 6.19 -12.40
N ARG A 37 -3.78 6.73 -13.14
CA ARG A 37 -2.36 6.37 -12.96
C ARG A 37 -1.86 6.69 -11.56
N LEU A 38 -2.25 7.83 -11.00
CA LEU A 38 -1.89 8.21 -9.63
C LEU A 38 -2.51 7.26 -8.60
N ARG A 39 -3.78 6.84 -8.79
CA ARG A 39 -4.42 5.85 -7.92
C ARG A 39 -3.68 4.51 -7.96
N ASP A 40 -3.35 4.04 -9.16
CA ASP A 40 -2.64 2.78 -9.34
C ASP A 40 -1.24 2.83 -8.70
N GLN A 41 -0.51 3.94 -8.87
CA GLN A 41 0.80 4.13 -8.24
C GLN A 41 0.70 4.19 -6.71
N ASN A 42 -0.27 4.92 -6.17
CA ASN A 42 -0.51 4.97 -4.72
C ASN A 42 -0.84 3.59 -4.16
N GLN A 43 -1.65 2.81 -4.87
CA GLN A 43 -1.99 1.45 -4.46
C GLN A 43 -0.75 0.56 -4.40
N ARG A 44 0.10 0.59 -5.43
CA ARG A 44 1.37 -0.16 -5.46
C ARG A 44 2.32 0.25 -4.33
N LEU A 45 2.40 1.55 -4.03
CA LEU A 45 3.24 2.05 -2.93
C LEU A 45 2.73 1.55 -1.58
N ARG A 46 1.41 1.53 -1.36
CA ARG A 46 0.81 0.95 -0.14
C ARG A 46 1.17 -0.51 0.02
N GLU A 47 1.03 -1.30 -1.05
CA GLU A 47 1.39 -2.72 -1.05
C GLU A 47 2.88 -2.94 -0.75
N GLN A 48 3.77 -2.08 -1.25
CA GLN A 48 5.20 -2.14 -0.96
C GLN A 48 5.51 -1.79 0.50
N ILE A 49 4.85 -0.76 1.05
CA ILE A 49 5.00 -0.38 2.45
C ILE A 49 4.54 -1.53 3.35
N ASP A 50 3.39 -2.14 3.06
CA ASP A 50 2.87 -3.27 3.83
C ASP A 50 3.83 -4.47 3.79
N GLN A 51 4.42 -4.77 2.63
CA GLN A 51 5.43 -5.82 2.49
C GLN A 51 6.70 -5.54 3.32
N LEU A 52 7.18 -4.30 3.34
CA LEU A 52 8.34 -3.90 4.14
C LEU A 52 8.04 -3.97 5.64
N GLN A 53 6.84 -3.55 6.06
CA GLN A 53 6.40 -3.65 7.47
C GLN A 53 6.27 -5.10 7.94
N MET A 54 5.90 -6.03 7.05
CA MET A 54 5.88 -7.47 7.37
C MET A 54 7.29 -8.06 7.55
N LEU A 55 8.29 -7.50 6.87
CA LEU A 55 9.70 -7.90 7.02
C LEU A 55 10.37 -7.27 8.25
N GLU A 56 9.91 -6.11 8.71
CA GLU A 56 10.47 -5.40 9.87
C GLU A 56 9.95 -5.90 11.23
N LYS A 57 8.90 -6.74 11.32
CA LYS A 57 8.51 -7.33 12.60
C LYS A 57 9.62 -8.27 13.09
N PRO A 58 10.39 -7.91 14.15
CA PRO A 58 11.42 -8.79 14.64
C PRO A 58 10.75 -9.98 15.31
N THR A 59 11.20 -11.15 14.90
CA THR A 59 11.16 -12.36 15.71
C THR A 59 11.99 -12.09 16.98
N SER A 60 11.39 -11.46 17.98
CA SER A 60 11.80 -11.53 19.38
C SER A 60 10.59 -12.15 20.10
N GLU A 61 10.54 -13.43 20.44
CA GLU A 61 11.43 -14.15 21.38
C GLU A 61 11.12 -15.68 21.37
N PRO A 62 11.85 -16.54 22.11
CA PRO A 62 12.50 -17.78 21.65
C PRO A 62 11.63 -19.07 21.75
N PRO A 63 12.09 -20.23 21.25
CA PRO A 63 11.34 -21.49 21.34
C PRO A 63 11.03 -21.86 22.80
N PRO A 64 9.82 -22.36 23.11
CA PRO A 64 9.53 -22.89 24.43
C PRO A 64 10.44 -24.08 24.69
N THR A 65 11.42 -23.92 25.59
CA THR A 65 12.23 -25.02 26.08
C THR A 65 11.33 -26.13 26.62
N PRO A 66 11.52 -27.40 26.23
CA PRO A 66 10.70 -28.50 26.73
C PRO A 66 10.97 -28.68 28.23
N LYS A 67 9.96 -28.41 29.05
CA LYS A 67 9.98 -28.74 30.49
C LYS A 67 10.03 -30.27 30.62
N LYS A 68 11.18 -30.82 31.03
CA LYS A 68 11.30 -32.23 31.47
C LYS A 68 10.35 -32.49 32.64
N PRO A 69 9.74 -33.68 32.73
CA PRO A 69 8.90 -34.05 33.86
C PRO A 69 9.78 -34.54 35.01
N THR A 70 9.72 -33.89 36.17
CA THR A 70 10.25 -34.47 37.41
C THR A 70 9.22 -34.33 38.53
N SER A 71 8.46 -35.41 38.67
CA SER A 71 8.14 -36.10 39.92
C SER A 71 7.86 -35.27 41.18
N THR A 72 6.60 -35.36 41.61
CA THR A 72 6.16 -35.87 42.93
C THR A 72 7.23 -35.96 44.01
N THR A 73 7.06 -35.23 45.13
CA THR A 73 7.28 -35.75 46.49
C THR A 73 6.73 -34.79 47.54
N SER A 74 5.79 -35.32 48.33
CA SER A 74 5.25 -34.81 49.57
C SER A 74 6.30 -34.26 50.55
N LYS A 75 5.99 -33.14 51.23
CA LYS A 75 6.44 -32.97 52.62
C LYS A 75 5.47 -32.11 53.47
N ARG A 76 4.69 -32.87 54.23
CA ARG A 76 4.04 -32.59 55.52
C ARG A 76 4.90 -31.79 56.49
N GLN A 77 4.35 -30.72 57.09
CA GLN A 77 4.58 -30.26 58.49
C GLN A 77 3.60 -29.09 58.77
N ARG A 78 2.55 -29.27 59.61
CA ARG A 78 2.49 -28.99 61.08
C ARG A 78 3.02 -27.57 61.38
N ARG A 79 2.27 -26.63 62.00
CA ARG A 79 1.61 -26.67 63.33
C ARG A 79 0.95 -25.28 63.57
N SER A 80 -0.25 -25.20 64.16
CA SER A 80 -0.60 -24.51 65.44
C SER A 80 -0.05 -23.09 65.63
N SER A 81 -0.84 -22.07 65.98
CA SER A 81 -1.85 -22.02 67.05
C SER A 81 -2.92 -20.95 66.80
#